data_AF-A0A920VS34-F1
#
_entry.id   AF-A0A920VS34-F1
#
_cell.length_a   1.000
_cell.length_b   1.000
_cell.length_c   1.000
_cell.angle_alpha   90.00
_cell.angle_beta   90.00
_cell.angle_gamma   90.00
#
_symmetry.space_group_name_H-M   'P 1'
#
loop_
_entity.id
_entity.type
_entity.pdbx_description
1 polymer ?
#
loop_
_entity_poly.entity_id
_entity_poly.type
_entity_poly.pdbx_seq_one_letter_code
_entity_poly.pdbx_strand_id
1 'polypeptide(L)'
;MRYYQYVQSGIKRVGVEDDSGELTDLTAIDPRIGSTLDLLNVASVTNTDIDSVTRAVLSTNKIETGKTTAAELLAGAPVGKHGVTLLPPVDSPEIWAFGVTYMDSMRERQAGKWIA
;
A
#
# COMPACT_ATOMS: atom_id res chain seq x y z
N MET A 1 2.02 -8.63 -5.63
CA MET A 1 2.37 -7.22 -5.94
C MET A 1 2.57 -6.41 -4.66
N ARG A 2 3.29 -5.27 -4.70
CA ARG A 2 3.44 -4.34 -3.56
C ARG A 2 2.76 -3.01 -3.85
N TYR A 3 1.93 -2.53 -2.92
CA TYR A 3 1.11 -1.33 -3.12
C TYR A 3 1.63 -0.16 -2.29
N TYR A 4 1.60 1.02 -2.90
CA TYR A 4 2.10 2.26 -2.33
C TYR A 4 1.03 3.34 -2.45
N GLN A 5 0.84 4.12 -1.40
CA GLN A 5 0.11 5.38 -1.48
C GLN A 5 1.10 6.52 -1.25
N TYR A 6 1.02 7.56 -2.07
CA TYR A 6 1.93 8.69 -1.96
C TYR A 6 1.31 9.98 -2.48
N VAL A 7 1.82 11.11 -2.02
CA VAL A 7 1.52 12.44 -2.57
C VAL A 7 2.68 12.88 -3.45
N GLN A 8 2.39 13.24 -4.69
CA GLN A 8 3.35 13.83 -5.62
C GLN A 8 2.71 15.05 -6.28
N SER A 9 3.39 16.20 -6.22
CA SER A 9 2.88 17.48 -6.71
C SER A 9 1.49 17.85 -6.14
N GLY A 10 1.26 17.52 -4.86
CA GLY A 10 0.00 17.79 -4.17
C GLY A 10 -1.16 16.82 -4.48
N ILE A 11 -0.95 15.84 -5.36
CA ILE A 11 -1.96 14.85 -5.74
C ILE A 11 -1.64 13.52 -5.05
N LYS A 12 -2.63 12.95 -4.37
CA LYS A 12 -2.57 11.57 -3.87
C LYS A 12 -2.63 10.59 -5.04
N ARG A 13 -1.76 9.59 -5.01
CA ARG A 13 -1.58 8.57 -6.04
C ARG A 13 -1.44 7.19 -5.41
N VAL A 14 -1.84 6.18 -6.17
CA VAL A 14 -1.70 4.76 -5.85
C VAL A 14 -0.74 4.13 -6.85
N GLY A 15 0.39 3.64 -6.36
CA GLY A 15 1.38 2.91 -7.16
C GLY A 15 1.35 1.42 -6.85
N VAL A 16 1.64 0.59 -7.85
CA VAL A 16 1.86 -0.84 -7.69
C VAL A 16 3.21 -1.24 -8.26
N GLU A 17 4.00 -1.95 -7.48
CA GLU A 17 5.22 -2.62 -7.94
C GLU A 17 4.88 -4.08 -8.25
N ASP A 18 5.16 -4.47 -9.50
CA ASP A 18 4.96 -5.83 -9.99
C ASP A 18 6.18 -6.73 -9.72
N ASP A 19 6.10 -7.99 -10.16
CA ASP A 19 7.15 -8.98 -9.93
C ASP A 19 8.43 -8.70 -10.76
N SER A 20 8.37 -7.79 -11.73
CA SER A 20 9.55 -7.31 -12.48
C SER A 20 10.29 -6.17 -11.75
N GLY A 21 9.68 -5.62 -10.68
CA GLY A 21 10.22 -4.48 -9.93
C GLY A 21 9.89 -3.12 -10.54
N GLU A 22 9.07 -3.09 -11.60
CA GLU A 22 8.56 -1.86 -12.19
C GLU A 22 7.40 -1.33 -11.35
N LEU A 23 7.44 -0.02 -11.04
CA LEU A 23 6.38 0.69 -10.35
C LEU A 23 5.49 1.41 -11.37
N THR A 24 4.20 1.08 -11.34
CA THR A 24 3.17 1.71 -12.18
C THR A 24 2.24 2.57 -11.33
N ASP A 25 1.97 3.79 -11.79
CA ASP A 25 0.99 4.70 -11.18
C ASP A 25 -0.44 4.35 -11.66
N LEU A 26 -1.21 3.69 -10.79
CA LEU A 26 -2.58 3.27 -11.08
C LEU A 26 -3.55 4.46 -11.15
N THR A 27 -3.30 5.52 -10.39
CA THR A 27 -4.12 6.75 -10.43
C THR A 27 -3.94 7.49 -11.76
N ALA A 28 -2.75 7.42 -12.36
CA ALA A 28 -2.50 7.96 -13.70
C ALA A 28 -3.21 7.14 -14.80
N ILE A 29 -3.41 5.84 -14.59
CA ILE A 29 -4.12 4.95 -15.51
C ILE A 29 -5.64 5.17 -15.40
N ASP A 30 -6.18 5.14 -14.19
CA ASP A 30 -7.60 5.39 -13.91
C ASP A 30 -7.72 6.34 -12.71
N PRO A 31 -8.13 7.60 -12.95
CA PRO A 31 -8.28 8.60 -11.88
C PRO A 31 -9.28 8.22 -10.79
N ARG A 32 -10.12 7.19 -10.99
CA ARG A 32 -11.02 6.67 -9.95
C ARG A 32 -10.29 5.84 -8.90
N ILE A 33 -9.06 5.42 -9.16
CA ILE A 33 -8.21 4.70 -8.20
C ILE A 33 -7.48 5.75 -7.36
N GLY A 34 -8.11 6.22 -6.29
CA GLY A 34 -7.57 7.24 -5.38
C GLY A 34 -6.94 6.66 -4.12
N SER A 35 -7.25 5.41 -3.79
CA SER A 35 -6.79 4.67 -2.63
C SER A 35 -6.62 3.18 -2.95
N THR A 36 -5.74 2.49 -2.22
CA THR A 36 -5.72 1.01 -2.26
C THR A 36 -7.01 0.42 -1.72
N LEU A 37 -7.76 1.16 -0.89
CA LEU A 37 -9.09 0.74 -0.43
C LEU A 37 -10.09 0.61 -1.59
N ASP A 38 -9.97 1.43 -2.65
CA ASP A 38 -10.82 1.32 -3.84
C ASP A 38 -10.64 -0.04 -4.52
N LEU A 39 -9.39 -0.50 -4.63
CA LEU A 39 -9.06 -1.81 -5.20
C LEU A 39 -9.58 -2.96 -4.31
N LEU A 40 -9.43 -2.83 -2.98
CA LEU A 40 -9.95 -3.81 -2.02
C LEU A 40 -11.48 -3.90 -2.05
N ASN A 41 -12.18 -2.78 -2.19
CA ASN A 41 -13.63 -2.76 -2.32
C ASN A 41 -14.10 -3.46 -3.59
N VAL A 42 -13.45 -3.19 -4.73
CA VAL A 42 -13.75 -3.90 -5.99
C VAL A 42 -13.48 -5.39 -5.84
N ALA A 43 -12.34 -5.76 -5.26
CA ALA A 43 -11.97 -7.15 -5.02
C ALA A 43 -13.02 -7.88 -4.18
N SER A 44 -13.51 -7.24 -3.11
CA SER A 44 -14.57 -7.77 -2.25
C SER A 44 -15.89 -7.97 -3.00
N VAL A 45 -16.37 -6.96 -3.75
CA VAL A 45 -17.65 -7.02 -4.48
C VAL A 45 -17.61 -8.06 -5.62
N THR A 46 -16.44 -8.28 -6.21
CA THR A 46 -16.24 -9.22 -7.32
C THR A 46 -15.76 -10.61 -6.87
N ASN A 47 -15.63 -10.84 -5.56
CA ASN A 47 -15.15 -12.10 -4.98
C ASN A 47 -13.81 -12.57 -5.58
N THR A 48 -12.86 -11.64 -5.69
CA THR A 48 -11.50 -11.86 -6.20
C THR A 48 -10.48 -11.25 -5.24
N ASP A 49 -9.19 -11.43 -5.50
CA ASP A 49 -8.11 -10.75 -4.79
C ASP A 49 -7.71 -9.41 -5.43
N ILE A 50 -7.05 -8.56 -4.65
CA ILE A 50 -6.57 -7.24 -5.09
C ILE A 50 -5.63 -7.33 -6.30
N ASP A 51 -4.74 -8.32 -6.35
CA ASP A 51 -3.78 -8.46 -7.45
C ASP A 51 -4.50 -8.82 -8.75
N SER A 52 -5.59 -9.58 -8.70
CA SER A 52 -6.43 -9.88 -9.87
C SER A 52 -7.16 -8.65 -10.40
N VAL A 53 -7.67 -7.78 -9.51
CA VAL A 53 -8.24 -6.47 -9.91
C VAL A 53 -7.17 -5.61 -10.58
N THR A 54 -6.00 -5.50 -9.96
CA THR A 54 -4.90 -4.70 -10.49
C THR A 54 -4.39 -5.21 -11.83
N ARG A 55 -4.24 -6.53 -12.01
CA ARG A 55 -3.92 -7.12 -13.32
C ARG A 55 -4.97 -6.76 -14.37
N ALA A 56 -6.26 -6.75 -14.03
CA ALA A 56 -7.31 -6.34 -14.95
C ALA A 56 -7.16 -4.86 -15.37
N VAL A 57 -6.86 -3.96 -14.42
CA VAL A 57 -6.60 -2.53 -14.69
C VAL A 57 -5.41 -2.35 -15.63
N LEU A 58 -4.30 -3.03 -15.34
CA LEU A 58 -3.06 -2.98 -16.13
C LEU A 58 -3.24 -3.56 -17.54
N SER A 59 -3.98 -4.66 -17.67
CA SER A 59 -4.22 -5.32 -18.98
C SER A 59 -5.15 -4.52 -19.91
N THR A 60 -6.08 -3.75 -19.33
CA THR A 60 -7.05 -2.94 -20.07
C THR A 60 -6.42 -1.65 -20.60
N ASN A 61 -5.41 -1.13 -19.91
CA ASN A 61 -4.78 0.15 -20.21
C ASN A 61 -3.31 -0.05 -20.59
N LYS A 62 -3.04 -0.23 -21.89
CA LYS A 62 -1.67 -0.27 -22.44
C LYS A 62 -1.02 1.12 -22.53
N ILE A 63 -1.22 1.96 -21.52
CA ILE A 63 -0.51 3.23 -21.45
C ILE A 63 0.91 2.88 -21.03
N GLU A 64 1.90 3.21 -21.86
CA GLU A 64 3.29 3.21 -21.40
C GLU A 64 3.44 4.30 -20.35
N THR A 65 3.21 3.95 -19.09
CA THR A 65 3.58 4.79 -17.97
C THR A 65 5.10 4.80 -17.88
N GLY A 66 5.70 5.96 -17.63
CA GLY A 66 7.15 6.08 -17.48
C GLY A 66 7.69 5.04 -16.49
N LYS A 67 8.71 4.29 -16.92
CA LYS A 67 9.34 3.27 -16.09
C LYS A 67 10.01 3.94 -14.90
N THR A 68 9.56 3.63 -13.70
CA THR A 68 10.23 3.98 -12.46
C THR A 68 10.24 2.79 -11.53
N THR A 69 11.11 2.78 -10.54
CA THR A 69 11.18 1.73 -9.52
C THR A 69 10.68 2.23 -8.17
N ALA A 70 10.28 1.30 -7.30
CA ALA A 70 9.96 1.67 -5.92
C ALA A 70 11.17 2.35 -5.23
N ALA A 71 12.40 1.91 -5.52
CA ALA A 71 13.60 2.54 -4.96
C ALA A 71 13.75 4.01 -5.37
N GLU A 72 13.47 4.35 -6.62
CA GLU A 72 13.49 5.73 -7.12
C GLU A 72 12.39 6.59 -6.49
N LEU A 73 11.17 6.05 -6.38
CA LEU A 73 10.07 6.71 -5.67
C LEU A 73 10.47 7.02 -4.21
N LEU A 74 11.01 6.02 -3.52
CA LEU A 74 11.42 6.11 -2.12
C LEU A 74 12.63 7.03 -1.92
N ALA A 75 13.49 7.20 -2.92
CA ALA A 75 14.62 8.12 -2.83
C ALA A 75 14.20 9.60 -2.66
N GLY A 76 12.98 9.94 -3.11
CA GLY A 76 12.36 11.25 -2.96
C GLY A 76 11.46 11.42 -1.73
N ALA A 77 11.35 10.40 -0.87
CA ALA A 77 10.54 10.43 0.35
C ALA A 77 11.22 11.02 1.62
N PRO A 78 12.55 10.98 1.81
CA PRO A 78 13.19 11.52 3.00
C PRO A 78 12.93 13.02 3.20
N VAL A 79 12.83 13.44 4.47
CA VAL A 79 12.65 14.84 4.86
C VAL A 79 13.75 15.71 4.24
N GLY A 80 13.36 16.75 3.50
CA GLY A 80 14.27 17.67 2.80
C GLY A 80 14.58 17.31 1.35
N LYS A 81 14.24 16.09 0.90
CA LYS A 81 14.20 15.74 -0.52
C LYS A 81 12.77 15.93 -1.00
N HIS A 82 12.48 17.08 -1.61
CA HIS A 82 11.14 17.37 -2.12
C HIS A 82 10.90 16.60 -3.42
N GLY A 83 9.96 15.66 -3.40
CA GLY A 83 9.54 14.94 -4.61
C GLY A 83 8.32 14.06 -4.39
N VAL A 84 8.30 13.32 -3.28
CA VAL A 84 7.20 12.41 -2.92
C VAL A 84 6.99 12.43 -1.40
N THR A 85 5.75 12.31 -0.94
CA THR A 85 5.44 12.05 0.48
C THR A 85 4.72 10.71 0.57
N LEU A 86 5.32 9.74 1.23
CA LEU A 86 4.68 8.44 1.45
C LEU A 86 3.52 8.57 2.44
N LEU A 87 2.43 7.90 2.14
CA LEU A 87 1.27 7.77 2.99
C LEU A 87 1.20 6.33 3.55
N PRO A 88 0.39 6.09 4.59
CA PRO A 88 0.01 4.72 4.94
C PRO A 88 -0.47 3.97 3.69
N PRO A 89 -0.14 2.68 3.54
CA PRO A 89 -0.43 1.92 2.31
C PRO A 89 -1.92 1.68 2.08
N VAL A 90 -2.77 1.91 3.10
CA VAL A 90 -4.23 1.81 3.01
C VAL A 90 -4.88 2.87 3.88
N ASP A 91 -5.95 3.50 3.38
CA ASP A 91 -6.79 4.38 4.19
C ASP A 91 -7.80 3.55 4.97
N SER A 92 -7.35 2.89 6.04
CA SER A 92 -8.24 2.04 6.82
C SER A 92 -9.27 2.88 7.59
N PRO A 93 -10.58 2.70 7.38
CA PRO A 93 -11.61 3.45 8.11
C PRO A 93 -11.66 3.06 9.59
N GLU A 94 -11.18 1.85 9.91
CA GLU A 94 -11.08 1.34 11.27
C GLU A 94 -9.78 0.54 11.42
N ILE A 95 -9.15 0.61 12.58
CA ILE A 95 -7.93 -0.15 12.90
C ILE A 95 -8.15 -0.81 14.25
N TRP A 96 -8.14 -2.15 14.24
CA TRP A 96 -8.19 -2.97 15.46
C TRP A 96 -6.81 -3.53 15.76
N ALA A 97 -6.45 -3.60 17.04
CA ALA A 97 -5.19 -4.19 17.48
C ALA A 97 -5.45 -5.30 18.49
N PHE A 98 -4.73 -6.40 18.35
CA PHE A 98 -4.73 -7.50 19.30
C PHE A 98 -3.36 -7.58 19.98
N GLY A 99 -3.36 -7.50 21.31
CA GLY A 99 -2.15 -7.59 22.11
C GLY A 99 -1.84 -9.02 22.55
N VAL A 100 -0.58 -9.24 22.96
CA VAL A 100 -0.10 -10.49 23.56
C VAL A 100 -0.23 -11.71 22.64
N THR A 101 0.06 -11.52 21.35
CA THR A 101 -0.01 -12.56 20.32
C THR A 101 1.27 -13.38 20.20
N TYR A 102 2.37 -12.92 20.80
CA TYR A 102 3.66 -13.60 20.80
C TYR A 102 3.89 -14.34 22.13
N MET A 103 4.47 -15.56 22.07
CA MET A 103 4.70 -16.38 23.27
C MET A 103 5.51 -15.68 24.35
N ASP A 104 6.51 -14.88 23.98
CA ASP A 104 7.34 -14.16 24.96
C ASP A 104 6.57 -13.01 25.62
N SER A 105 5.70 -12.32 24.87
CA SER A 105 4.79 -11.32 25.45
C SER A 105 3.76 -11.94 26.42
N MET A 106 3.32 -13.19 26.15
CA MET A 106 2.46 -13.95 27.05
C MET A 106 3.20 -14.35 28.34
N ARG A 107 4.46 -14.80 28.20
CA ARG A 107 5.32 -15.20 29.31
C ARG A 107 5.64 -14.03 30.24
N GLU A 108 6.02 -12.87 29.71
CA GLU A 108 6.32 -11.69 30.54
C GLU A 108 5.10 -11.21 31.33
N ARG A 109 3.91 -11.22 30.72
CA ARG A 109 2.65 -10.87 31.42
C ARG A 109 2.33 -11.84 32.55
N GLN A 110 2.68 -13.11 32.42
CA GLN A 110 2.47 -14.13 33.46
C GLN A 110 3.55 -14.05 34.55
N ALA A 111 4.79 -13.74 34.20
CA ALA A 111 5.90 -13.58 35.15
C ALA A 111 5.68 -12.40 36.11
N GLY A 112 5.10 -11.29 35.62
CA GLY A 112 4.76 -10.12 36.45
C GLY A 112 3.66 -10.37 37.50
N LYS A 113 2.94 -11.50 37.44
CA LYS A 113 1.91 -11.86 38.43
C LYS A 113 2.45 -12.50 39.71
N TRP A 114 3.73 -12.86 39.77
CA TRP A 114 4.33 -13.58 40.92
C TRP A 114 5.08 -12.68 41.91
N ILE A 115 5.05 -11.36 41.72
CA ILE A 115 5.78 -10.37 42.55
C ILE A 115 4.82 -9.34 43.20
N ALA A 116 3.53 -9.68 43.34
CA ALA A 116 2.50 -8.86 43.99
C ALA A 116 1.91 -9.57 45.22
#